data_AF-A0A960DX17-F1
#
_entry.id   AF-A0A960DX17-F1
#
_cell.length_a   1.000
_cell.length_b   1.000
_cell.length_c   1.000
_cell.angle_alpha   90.00
_cell.angle_beta   90.00
_cell.angle_gamma   90.00
#
_symmetry.space_group_name_H-M   'P 1'
#
loop_
_entity.id
_entity.type
_entity.pdbx_description
1 polymer ?
#
loop_
_entity_poly.entity_id
_entity_poly.type
_entity_poly.pdbx_seq_one_letter_code
_entity_poly.pdbx_strand_id
1 'polypeptide(L)'
;LLEHQIVPLFHDRTDPASGSVPRGWVRRVKADLVSLGPEVVASRMVRDYVTELYEPTASTATSLRGDGFAEARALAAWKARVRRGWAGVKVADVAADEAPLALGASREVEVLVELGELDAADVAVQVVHGRVAQHDQLVATATATLTCVDADARPA
;
A
#
# COMPACT_ATOMS: atom_id res chain seq x y z
N LEU A 1 6.53 -14.10 23.85
CA LEU A 1 7.81 -14.26 23.11
C LEU A 1 9.03 -14.08 24.03
N LEU A 2 9.15 -12.96 24.74
CA LEU A 2 10.26 -12.74 25.69
C LEU A 2 10.25 -13.71 26.88
N GLU A 3 9.17 -13.72 27.67
CA GLU A 3 9.06 -14.52 28.92
C GLU A 3 9.10 -16.03 28.70
N HIS A 4 8.47 -16.51 27.63
CA HIS A 4 8.26 -17.94 27.40
C HIS A 4 9.32 -18.59 26.49
N GLN A 5 10.12 -17.81 25.76
CA GLN A 5 11.12 -18.36 24.82
C GLN A 5 12.52 -17.80 25.05
N ILE A 6 12.67 -16.47 25.17
CA ILE A 6 14.00 -15.84 25.25
C ILE A 6 14.59 -15.94 26.66
N VAL A 7 13.81 -15.59 27.68
CA VAL A 7 14.26 -15.59 29.09
C VAL A 7 14.71 -16.99 29.55
N PRO A 8 13.98 -18.10 29.27
CA PRO A 8 14.43 -19.44 29.64
C PRO A 8 15.74 -19.84 28.95
N LEU A 9 15.88 -19.56 27.65
CA LEU A 9 17.09 -19.88 26.87
C LEU A 9 18.33 -19.14 27.40
N PHE A 10 18.17 -17.92 27.89
CA PHE A 10 19.27 -17.12 28.46
C PHE A 10 19.75 -17.64 29.82
N HIS A 11 18.84 -18.18 30.64
CA HIS A 11 19.16 -18.67 31.99
C HIS A 11 19.50 -20.18 32.05
N ASP A 12 19.31 -20.93 30.97
CA ASP A 12 19.65 -22.36 30.86
C ASP A 12 21.18 -22.60 30.88
N ARG A 13 21.76 -22.67 32.10
CA ARG A 13 23.21 -22.84 32.36
C ARG A 13 23.52 -24.20 32.99
N THR A 14 22.87 -25.24 32.49
CA THR A 14 22.73 -26.54 33.17
C THR A 14 23.98 -27.44 33.12
N ASP A 15 25.09 -27.00 32.52
CA ASP A 15 26.30 -27.82 32.31
C ASP A 15 27.54 -27.25 33.06
N PRO A 16 28.01 -27.92 34.13
CA PRO A 16 29.21 -27.55 34.88
C PRO A 16 30.53 -27.75 34.09
N ALA A 17 30.53 -28.63 33.08
CA ALA A 17 31.73 -28.98 32.31
C ALA A 17 31.99 -28.03 31.12
N SER A 18 30.97 -27.29 30.65
CA SER A 18 31.10 -26.32 29.56
C SER A 18 31.14 -24.85 30.00
N GLY A 19 31.37 -24.60 31.29
CA GLY A 19 31.67 -23.25 31.79
C GLY A 19 30.48 -22.30 31.82
N SER A 20 29.27 -22.77 32.13
CA SER A 20 28.06 -21.94 32.35
C SER A 20 27.48 -21.21 31.13
N VAL A 21 27.84 -21.59 29.90
CA VAL A 21 27.35 -20.94 28.67
C VAL A 21 25.97 -21.48 28.24
N PRO A 22 24.93 -20.62 28.10
CA PRO A 22 23.62 -21.05 27.62
C PRO A 22 23.62 -21.31 26.11
N ARG A 23 23.84 -22.56 25.70
CA ARG A 23 24.02 -22.95 24.29
C ARG A 23 22.78 -22.68 23.42
N GLY A 24 21.58 -22.83 23.98
CA GLY A 24 20.32 -22.54 23.29
C GLY A 24 20.19 -21.06 22.91
N TRP A 25 20.55 -20.16 23.85
CA TRP A 25 20.63 -18.71 23.60
C TRP A 25 21.67 -18.38 22.53
N VAL A 26 22.90 -18.90 22.65
CA VAL A 26 23.97 -18.63 21.67
C VAL A 26 23.58 -19.10 20.26
N ARG A 27 22.91 -20.26 20.15
CA ARG A 27 22.40 -20.75 18.86
C ARG A 27 21.37 -19.79 18.26
N ARG A 28 20.46 -19.26 19.09
CA ARG A 28 19.45 -18.30 18.64
C ARG A 28 20.07 -16.98 18.20
N VAL A 29 21.00 -16.43 18.98
CA VAL A 29 21.74 -15.21 18.60
C VAL A 29 22.48 -15.40 17.28
N LYS A 30 23.15 -16.54 17.07
CA LYS A 30 23.82 -16.84 15.79
C LYS A 30 22.84 -16.94 14.63
N ALA A 31 21.69 -17.60 14.83
CA ALA A 31 20.65 -17.68 13.80
C ALA A 31 20.11 -16.29 13.44
N ASP A 32 19.86 -15.44 14.44
CA ASP A 32 19.37 -14.07 14.24
C ASP A 32 20.42 -13.18 13.55
N LEU A 33 21.70 -13.32 13.90
CA LEU A 33 22.79 -12.60 13.20
C LEU A 33 22.91 -13.00 11.73
N VAL A 34 22.61 -14.26 11.39
CA VAL A 34 22.61 -14.72 9.99
C VAL A 34 21.37 -14.24 9.23
N SER A 35 20.20 -14.29 9.87
CA SER A 35 18.93 -13.97 9.21
C SER A 35 18.63 -12.46 9.16
N LEU A 36 18.91 -11.73 10.23
CA LEU A 36 18.63 -10.29 10.37
C LEU A 36 19.86 -9.41 10.16
N GLY A 37 21.07 -9.96 10.28
CA GLY A 37 22.31 -9.21 10.14
C GLY A 37 22.36 -8.32 8.91
N PRO A 38 22.07 -8.83 7.69
CA PRO A 38 22.04 -8.02 6.47
C PRO A 38 21.01 -6.88 6.51
N GLU A 39 19.89 -7.09 7.21
CA GLU A 39 18.81 -6.12 7.29
C GLU A 39 19.11 -4.97 8.25
N VAL A 40 19.94 -5.19 9.27
CA VAL A 40 20.21 -4.21 10.34
C VAL A 40 21.56 -3.49 10.21
N VAL A 41 22.24 -3.61 9.07
CA VAL A 41 23.52 -2.94 8.83
C VAL A 41 23.30 -1.45 8.58
N ALA A 42 24.00 -0.60 9.32
CA ALA A 42 23.91 0.86 9.14
C ALA A 42 24.28 1.32 7.72
N SER A 43 25.18 0.63 7.01
CA SER A 43 25.52 0.93 5.62
C SER A 43 24.36 0.66 4.66
N ARG A 44 23.58 -0.40 4.88
CA ARG A 44 22.33 -0.65 4.16
C ARG A 44 21.33 0.47 4.46
N MET A 45 21.10 0.78 5.74
CA MET A 45 20.20 1.87 6.11
C MET A 45 20.56 3.19 5.42
N VAL A 46 21.83 3.59 5.45
CA VAL A 46 22.27 4.83 4.77
C VAL A 46 22.06 4.75 3.25
N ARG A 47 22.40 3.62 2.63
CA ARG A 47 22.17 3.42 1.19
C ARG A 47 20.69 3.56 0.85
N ASP A 48 19.82 2.83 1.54
CA ASP A 48 18.39 2.81 1.28
C ASP A 48 17.79 4.22 1.42
N TYR A 49 18.17 4.97 2.47
CA TYR A 49 17.77 6.37 2.61
C TYR A 49 18.22 7.24 1.44
N VAL A 50 19.48 7.09 0.99
CA VAL A 50 20.00 7.88 -0.11
C VAL A 50 19.29 7.54 -1.42
N THR A 51 19.20 6.25 -1.77
CA THR A 51 18.73 5.81 -3.08
C THR A 51 17.21 5.78 -3.21
N GLU A 52 16.48 5.49 -2.13
CA GLU A 52 15.02 5.36 -2.17
C GLU A 52 14.29 6.65 -1.77
N LEU A 53 14.93 7.51 -0.96
CA LEU A 53 14.28 8.72 -0.44
C LEU A 53 14.97 10.00 -0.95
N TYR A 54 16.26 10.18 -0.69
CA TYR A 54 16.91 11.47 -0.91
C TYR A 54 17.12 11.79 -2.40
N GLU A 55 17.69 10.86 -3.16
CA GLU A 55 17.95 11.05 -4.59
C GLU A 55 16.66 11.27 -5.39
N PRO A 56 15.59 10.45 -5.24
CA PRO A 56 14.33 10.70 -5.93
C PRO A 56 13.71 12.04 -5.54
N THR A 57 13.71 12.38 -4.25
CA THR A 57 13.14 13.65 -3.76
C THR A 57 13.93 14.85 -4.29
N ALA A 58 15.26 14.77 -4.33
CA ALA A 58 16.11 15.83 -4.88
C ALA A 58 15.88 16.03 -6.38
N SER A 59 15.72 14.93 -7.13
CA SER A 59 15.37 14.96 -8.55
C SER A 59 14.02 15.64 -8.78
N THR A 60 12.97 15.20 -8.08
CA THR A 60 11.63 15.82 -8.16
C THR A 60 11.64 17.28 -7.71
N ALA A 61 12.37 17.63 -6.64
CA ALA A 61 12.49 19.01 -6.20
C ALA A 61 13.17 19.89 -7.26
N THR A 62 14.09 19.33 -8.03
CA THR A 62 14.77 20.02 -9.13
C THR A 62 13.83 20.23 -10.32
N SER A 63 13.04 19.23 -10.71
CA SER A 63 12.06 19.38 -11.79
C SER A 63 11.00 20.44 -11.44
N LEU A 64 10.50 20.41 -10.21
CA LEU A 64 9.47 21.34 -9.72
C LEU A 64 9.95 22.80 -9.54
N ARG A 65 11.26 23.06 -9.60
CA ARG A 65 11.86 24.41 -9.49
C ARG A 65 11.86 25.17 -10.81
N GLY A 66 11.61 24.51 -11.94
CA GLY A 66 11.51 25.15 -13.25
C GLY A 66 10.48 26.29 -13.29
N ASP A 67 10.70 27.26 -14.19
CA ASP A 67 9.76 28.34 -14.50
C ASP A 67 9.14 29.04 -13.29
N GLY A 68 9.96 29.34 -12.27
CA GLY A 68 9.48 30.02 -11.05
C GLY A 68 8.51 29.19 -10.22
N PHE A 69 8.71 27.87 -10.18
CA PHE A 69 7.87 26.90 -9.48
C PHE A 69 6.48 26.69 -10.10
N ALA A 70 6.34 26.85 -11.42
CA ALA A 70 5.05 26.74 -12.11
C ALA A 70 4.37 25.37 -11.86
N GLU A 71 5.10 24.27 -12.05
CA GLU A 71 4.58 22.91 -11.80
C GLU A 71 4.20 22.68 -10.33
N ALA A 72 5.02 23.16 -9.40
CA ALA A 72 4.74 23.02 -7.97
C ALA A 72 3.46 23.78 -7.58
N ARG A 73 3.26 24.99 -8.12
CA ARG A 73 2.05 25.80 -7.92
C ARG A 73 0.83 25.12 -8.53
N ALA A 74 0.94 24.60 -9.75
CA ALA A 74 -0.13 23.87 -10.40
C ALA A 74 -0.54 22.61 -9.60
N LEU A 75 0.43 21.82 -9.15
CA LEU A 75 0.19 20.65 -8.30
C LEU A 75 -0.46 21.03 -6.96
N ALA A 76 0.01 22.10 -6.32
CA ALA A 76 -0.57 22.59 -5.06
C ALA A 76 -2.03 23.05 -5.25
N ALA A 77 -2.31 23.78 -6.33
CA ALA A 77 -3.65 24.22 -6.68
C ALA A 77 -4.58 23.03 -6.97
N TRP A 78 -4.10 22.04 -7.73
CA TRP A 78 -4.80 20.78 -7.99
C TRP A 78 -5.14 20.04 -6.69
N LYS A 79 -4.15 19.82 -5.80
CA LYS A 79 -4.37 19.17 -4.49
C LYS A 79 -5.40 19.92 -3.65
N ALA A 80 -5.37 21.25 -3.66
CA ALA A 80 -6.33 22.07 -2.93
C ALA A 80 -7.75 21.91 -3.49
N ARG A 81 -7.91 21.91 -4.82
CA ARG A 81 -9.20 21.65 -5.48
C ARG A 81 -9.74 20.28 -5.13
N VAL A 82 -8.94 19.22 -5.30
CA VAL A 82 -9.33 17.84 -4.97
C VAL A 82 -9.78 17.71 -3.52
N ARG A 83 -8.98 18.21 -2.57
CA ARG A 83 -9.33 18.16 -1.13
C ARG A 83 -10.64 18.86 -0.81
N ARG A 84 -10.91 20.01 -1.45
CA ARG A 84 -12.15 20.77 -1.25
C ARG A 84 -13.35 20.05 -1.87
N GLY A 85 -13.20 19.54 -3.09
CA GLY A 85 -14.27 18.90 -3.85
C GLY A 85 -14.56 17.46 -3.46
N TRP A 86 -13.66 16.77 -2.74
CA TRP A 86 -13.74 15.33 -2.49
C TRP A 86 -15.05 14.88 -1.84
N ALA A 87 -15.61 15.68 -0.93
CA ALA A 87 -16.87 15.36 -0.27
C ALA A 87 -18.08 15.32 -1.23
N GLY A 88 -17.95 15.91 -2.43
CA GLY A 88 -18.95 15.84 -3.49
C GLY A 88 -18.83 14.61 -4.38
N VAL A 89 -17.74 13.84 -4.28
CA VAL A 89 -17.55 12.62 -5.07
C VAL A 89 -18.34 11.49 -4.45
N LYS A 90 -19.27 10.91 -5.20
CA LYS A 90 -20.04 9.74 -4.77
C LYS A 90 -20.43 8.87 -5.95
N VAL A 91 -20.57 7.58 -5.70
CA VAL A 91 -21.18 6.65 -6.63
C VAL A 91 -22.68 6.87 -6.58
N ALA A 92 -23.27 7.30 -7.69
CA ALA A 92 -24.69 7.59 -7.81
C ALA A 92 -25.48 6.34 -8.21
N ASP A 93 -24.92 5.54 -9.11
CA ASP A 93 -25.55 4.29 -9.56
C ASP A 93 -24.50 3.26 -10.00
N VAL A 94 -24.86 1.98 -9.91
CA VAL A 94 -24.05 0.85 -10.36
C VAL A 94 -24.95 -0.12 -11.11
N ALA A 95 -24.67 -0.31 -12.40
CA ALA A 95 -25.35 -1.28 -13.25
C ALA A 95 -24.40 -2.44 -13.55
N ALA A 96 -24.74 -3.62 -13.01
CA ALA A 96 -24.04 -4.86 -13.30
C ALA A 96 -25.03 -6.03 -13.25
N ASP A 97 -24.88 -7.00 -14.14
CA ASP A 97 -25.65 -8.25 -14.06
C ASP A 97 -25.25 -9.02 -12.79
N GLU A 98 -26.22 -9.45 -11.99
CA GLU A 98 -25.99 -10.24 -10.77
C GLU A 98 -26.00 -11.75 -11.02
N ALA A 99 -26.46 -12.20 -12.19
CA ALA A 99 -26.60 -13.62 -12.52
C ALA A 99 -25.27 -14.36 -12.45
N PRO A 100 -25.23 -15.64 -12.00
CA PRO A 100 -24.01 -16.44 -12.00
C PRO A 100 -23.38 -16.50 -13.40
N LEU A 101 -22.08 -16.21 -13.48
CA LEU A 101 -21.33 -16.31 -14.74
C LEU A 101 -20.69 -17.70 -14.87
N ALA A 102 -20.66 -18.20 -16.11
CA ALA A 102 -19.86 -19.37 -16.45
C ALA A 102 -18.36 -19.07 -16.29
N LEU A 103 -17.56 -20.11 -16.04
CA LEU A 103 -16.11 -19.98 -15.97
C LEU A 103 -15.55 -19.42 -17.28
N GLY A 104 -14.74 -18.36 -17.18
CA GLY A 104 -14.13 -17.67 -18.33
C GLY A 104 -15.02 -16.60 -18.98
N ALA A 105 -16.27 -16.42 -18.52
CA ALA A 105 -17.10 -15.31 -18.97
C ALA A 105 -16.67 -13.99 -18.31
N SER A 106 -16.96 -12.87 -18.99
CA SER A 106 -16.70 -11.52 -18.47
C SER A 106 -18.00 -10.89 -17.95
N ARG A 107 -17.88 -10.01 -16.95
CA ARG A 107 -18.98 -9.17 -16.46
C ARG A 107 -18.72 -7.74 -16.87
N GLU A 108 -19.71 -7.13 -17.51
CA GLU A 108 -19.72 -5.69 -17.72
C GLU A 108 -20.24 -4.99 -16.47
N VAL A 109 -19.57 -3.91 -16.08
CA VAL A 109 -19.90 -3.11 -14.90
C VAL A 109 -19.88 -1.66 -15.33
N GLU A 110 -21.04 -1.03 -15.27
CA GLU A 110 -21.19 0.40 -15.50
C GLU A 110 -21.42 1.09 -14.17
N VAL A 111 -20.76 2.22 -13.97
CA VAL A 111 -20.83 3.00 -12.73
C VAL A 111 -21.04 4.45 -13.09
N LEU A 112 -22.11 5.03 -12.54
CA LEU A 112 -22.35 6.46 -12.59
C LEU A 112 -21.74 7.10 -11.35
N VAL A 113 -20.83 8.04 -11.55
CA VAL A 113 -20.16 8.78 -10.46
C VAL A 113 -20.50 10.26 -10.57
N GLU A 114 -21.04 10.82 -9.51
CA GLU A 114 -21.12 12.28 -9.35
C GLU A 114 -19.77 12.78 -8.85
N LEU A 115 -19.14 13.71 -9.58
CA LEU A 115 -17.80 14.23 -9.28
C LEU A 115 -17.82 15.56 -8.50
N GLY A 116 -18.99 16.19 -8.36
CA GLY A 116 -19.13 17.50 -7.73
C GLY A 116 -18.39 18.60 -8.50
N GLU A 117 -17.40 19.23 -7.86
CA GLU A 117 -16.55 20.26 -8.47
C GLU A 117 -15.31 19.69 -9.18
N LEU A 118 -15.12 18.37 -9.20
CA LEU A 118 -13.94 17.72 -9.77
C LEU A 118 -14.16 17.31 -11.22
N ASP A 119 -13.08 17.30 -11.98
CA ASP A 119 -13.06 16.83 -13.36
C ASP A 119 -12.89 15.30 -13.39
N ALA A 120 -13.32 14.64 -14.48
CA ALA A 120 -13.11 13.20 -14.67
C ALA A 120 -11.61 12.81 -14.65
N ALA A 121 -10.71 13.73 -15.01
CA ALA A 121 -9.27 13.51 -14.93
C ALA A 121 -8.71 13.54 -13.50
N ASP A 122 -9.47 14.08 -12.53
CA ASP A 122 -9.05 14.17 -11.12
C ASP A 122 -9.36 12.88 -10.34
N VAL A 123 -10.19 11.98 -10.88
CA VAL A 123 -10.70 10.79 -10.20
C VAL A 123 -10.46 9.53 -11.04
N ALA A 124 -9.89 8.50 -10.43
CA ALA A 124 -9.85 7.16 -10.99
C ALA A 124 -10.91 6.28 -10.32
N VAL A 125 -11.80 5.68 -11.11
CA VAL A 125 -12.83 4.76 -10.62
C VAL A 125 -12.34 3.33 -10.82
N GLN A 126 -12.41 2.52 -9.76
CA GLN A 126 -11.92 1.13 -9.79
C GLN A 126 -12.95 0.19 -9.18
N VAL A 127 -13.05 -1.00 -9.74
CA VAL A 127 -13.80 -2.12 -9.18
C VAL A 127 -12.83 -3.02 -8.40
N VAL A 128 -13.17 -3.31 -7.15
CA VAL A 128 -12.46 -4.29 -6.33
C VAL A 128 -13.25 -5.59 -6.36
N HIS A 129 -12.61 -6.68 -6.77
CA HIS A 129 -13.25 -7.99 -6.84
C HIS A 129 -12.35 -9.07 -6.24
N GLY A 130 -12.94 -10.15 -5.73
CA GLY A 130 -12.22 -11.23 -5.07
C GLY A 130 -13.16 -12.35 -4.66
N ARG A 131 -12.62 -13.38 -4.02
CA ARG A 131 -13.44 -14.45 -3.43
C ARG A 131 -14.11 -13.93 -2.16
N VAL A 132 -15.36 -14.29 -1.95
CA VAL A 132 -16.06 -13.99 -0.69
C VAL A 132 -15.72 -15.05 0.36
N ALA A 133 -15.20 -14.63 1.51
CA ALA A 133 -14.91 -15.47 2.68
C ALA A 133 -16.06 -15.36 3.71
N GLN A 134 -15.83 -15.82 4.95
CA GLN A 134 -16.80 -15.66 6.03
C GLN A 134 -17.01 -14.15 6.33
N HIS A 135 -18.24 -13.76 6.67
CA HIS A 135 -18.65 -12.38 6.97
C HIS A 135 -18.58 -11.42 5.77
N ASP A 136 -18.84 -11.88 4.55
CA ASP A 136 -18.84 -11.06 3.32
C ASP A 136 -17.54 -10.29 3.06
N GLN A 137 -16.43 -10.81 3.57
CA GLN A 137 -15.12 -10.22 3.33
C GLN A 137 -14.53 -10.73 2.02
N LEU A 138 -14.07 -9.81 1.18
CA LEU A 138 -13.29 -10.16 -0.01
C LEU A 138 -11.88 -10.60 0.40
N VAL A 139 -11.46 -11.77 -0.09
CA VAL A 139 -10.09 -12.29 0.00
C VAL A 139 -9.53 -12.51 -1.39
N ALA A 140 -8.19 -12.46 -1.51
CA ALA A 140 -7.49 -12.50 -2.80
C ALA A 140 -8.05 -11.44 -3.77
N THR A 141 -8.07 -10.18 -3.31
CA THR A 141 -8.62 -9.06 -4.05
C THR A 141 -7.73 -8.67 -5.22
N ALA A 142 -8.36 -8.29 -6.32
CA ALA A 142 -7.77 -7.59 -7.44
C ALA A 142 -8.58 -6.33 -7.75
N THR A 143 -7.94 -5.38 -8.43
CA THR A 143 -8.55 -4.10 -8.83
C THR A 143 -8.54 -3.98 -10.34
N ALA A 144 -9.67 -3.61 -10.93
CA ALA A 144 -9.80 -3.24 -12.33
C ALA A 144 -10.18 -1.76 -12.44
N THR A 145 -9.40 -0.98 -13.19
CA THR A 145 -9.71 0.43 -13.43
C THR A 145 -10.77 0.56 -14.52
N LEU A 146 -11.84 1.30 -14.23
CA LEU A 146 -12.90 1.58 -15.20
C LEU A 146 -12.49 2.73 -16.12
N THR A 147 -12.97 2.69 -17.35
CA THR A 147 -12.81 3.77 -18.33
C THR A 147 -14.07 4.63 -18.36
N CYS A 148 -13.92 5.95 -18.34
CA CYS A 148 -15.04 6.87 -18.54
C CYS A 148 -15.56 6.74 -19.98
N VAL A 149 -16.85 6.40 -20.12
CA VAL A 149 -17.53 6.24 -21.41
C VAL A 149 -18.39 7.46 -21.77
N ASP A 150 -18.91 8.16 -20.77
CA ASP A 150 -19.68 9.41 -20.89
C ASP A 150 -19.43 10.28 -19.65
N ALA A 151 -18.99 11.51 -19.86
CA ALA A 151 -18.70 12.48 -18.80
C ALA A 151 -19.93 13.33 -18.41
N ASP A 152 -20.96 13.37 -19.26
CA ASP A 152 -22.16 14.18 -19.09
C ASP A 152 -23.38 13.36 -18.65
N ALA A 153 -23.19 12.05 -18.42
CA ALA A 153 -24.21 11.13 -17.97
C ALA A 153 -24.91 11.64 -16.68
N ARG A 154 -26.24 11.53 -16.65
CA ARG A 154 -27.05 11.93 -15.49
C ARG A 154 -27.84 10.76 -14.94
N PRO A 155 -28.10 10.73 -13.62
CA PRO A 155 -28.99 9.73 -13.05
C PRO A 155 -30.40 9.90 -13.62
N ALA A 156 -31.08 8.77 -13.82
CA ALA A 156 -32.46 8.70 -14.31
C ALA A 156 -33.48 9.26 -13.30
#